data_AF-A0A3S1CC49-F1
#
_entry.id   AF-A0A3S1CC49-F1
#
_cell.length_a   1.000
_cell.length_b   1.000
_cell.length_c   1.000
_cell.angle_alpha   90.00
_cell.angle_beta   90.00
_cell.angle_gamma   90.00
#
_symmetry.space_group_name_H-M   'P 1'
#
loop_
_entity.id
_entity.type
_entity.pdbx_description
1 polymer ?
#
loop_
_entity_poly.entity_id
_entity_poly.type
_entity_poly.pdbx_seq_one_letter_code
_entity_poly.pdbx_strand_id
1 'polypeptide(L)'
;REQIEHYKDLLNKSHQGWQALASEENPAVICGLMSSWLDHLNEPVLRYQDIISIIGNQDNLDRAFLSLETSTRYFLEYILLVLSKFDPVNTDSLSALIELFLSNLCQHRLELGYVTWPSTNRDSARTAAKPEYAEELFGLFFRQVPFIRNKNLGDW
;
A
#
# COMPACT_ATOMS: atom_id res chain seq x y z
N ARG A 1 -4.61 8.17 -17.33
CA ARG A 1 -3.36 8.89 -16.98
C ARG A 1 -3.60 10.40 -16.96
N GLU A 2 -4.21 11.00 -17.98
CA GLU A 2 -4.54 12.44 -17.99
C GLU A 2 -5.40 12.88 -16.79
N GLN A 3 -6.44 12.11 -16.45
CA GLN A 3 -7.29 12.38 -15.28
C GLN A 3 -6.52 12.36 -13.95
N ILE A 4 -5.54 11.45 -13.80
CA ILE A 4 -4.69 11.36 -12.59
C ILE A 4 -3.83 12.62 -12.46
N GLU A 5 -3.20 13.07 -13.55
CA GLU A 5 -2.39 14.29 -13.56
C GLU A 5 -3.24 15.55 -13.30
N HIS A 6 -4.46 15.58 -13.83
CA HIS A 6 -5.41 16.66 -13.55
C HIS A 6 -5.76 16.74 -12.05
N TYR A 7 -6.09 15.61 -11.43
CA TYR A 7 -6.36 15.58 -9.99
C TYR A 7 -5.14 15.95 -9.15
N LYS A 8 -3.93 15.49 -9.52
CA LYS A 8 -2.69 15.87 -8.82
C LYS A 8 -2.52 17.39 -8.80
N ASP A 9 -2.75 18.05 -9.92
CA ASP A 9 -2.67 19.51 -10.02
C ASP A 9 -3.75 20.20 -9.16
N LEU A 10 -4.98 19.72 -9.21
CA LEU A 10 -6.11 20.23 -8.43
C LEU A 10 -5.91 20.12 -6.92
N LEU A 11 -5.44 18.96 -6.45
CA LEU A 11 -5.21 18.66 -5.04
C LEU A 11 -4.08 19.52 -4.46
N ASN A 12 -3.05 19.80 -5.26
CA ASN A 12 -1.94 20.67 -4.86
C ASN A 12 -2.33 22.15 -4.80
N LYS A 13 -3.37 22.56 -5.55
CA LYS A 13 -3.76 23.97 -5.70
C LYS A 13 -4.97 24.38 -4.86
N SER A 14 -5.86 23.45 -4.50
CA SER A 14 -7.15 23.83 -3.90
C SER A 14 -7.78 22.76 -3.01
N HIS A 15 -8.55 23.21 -2.02
CA HIS A 15 -9.41 22.32 -1.23
C HIS A 15 -10.56 21.71 -2.06
N GLN A 16 -11.00 22.39 -3.12
CA GLN A 16 -12.02 21.88 -4.05
C GLN A 16 -11.58 20.60 -4.76
N GLY A 17 -10.27 20.41 -4.98
CA GLY A 17 -9.72 19.17 -5.50
C GLY A 17 -10.05 17.95 -4.63
N TRP A 18 -10.08 18.12 -3.30
CA TRP A 18 -10.44 17.04 -2.37
C TRP A 18 -11.94 16.73 -2.41
N GLN A 19 -12.80 17.72 -2.64
CA GLN A 19 -14.24 17.51 -2.82
C GLN A 19 -14.55 16.79 -4.14
N ALA A 20 -13.84 17.17 -5.21
CA ALA A 20 -13.94 16.48 -6.49
C ALA A 20 -13.47 15.02 -6.37
N LEU A 21 -12.33 14.79 -5.71
CA LEU A 21 -11.83 13.43 -5.46
C LEU A 21 -12.80 12.59 -4.61
N ALA A 22 -13.46 13.20 -3.63
CA ALA A 22 -14.47 12.50 -2.81
C ALA A 22 -15.71 12.06 -3.61
N SER A 23 -15.91 12.63 -4.80
CA SER A 23 -17.00 12.27 -5.72
C SER A 23 -16.50 11.41 -6.89
N GLU A 24 -15.21 11.04 -6.93
CA GLU A 24 -14.65 10.17 -7.97
C GLU A 24 -15.12 8.73 -7.73
N GLU A 25 -15.71 8.13 -8.76
CA GLU A 25 -16.23 6.76 -8.70
C GLU A 25 -15.32 5.76 -9.40
N ASN A 26 -14.34 6.22 -10.19
CA ASN A 26 -13.43 5.34 -10.90
C ASN A 26 -12.30 4.85 -9.97
N PRO A 27 -12.32 3.56 -9.55
CA PRO A 27 -11.31 3.03 -8.64
C PRO A 27 -9.91 3.03 -9.26
N ALA A 28 -9.78 2.94 -10.58
CA ALA A 28 -8.47 3.02 -11.24
C ALA A 28 -7.84 4.42 -11.11
N VAL A 29 -8.67 5.47 -11.09
CA VAL A 29 -8.21 6.84 -10.87
C VAL A 29 -7.77 7.01 -9.41
N ILE A 30 -8.60 6.59 -8.45
CA ILE A 30 -8.30 6.68 -7.01
C ILE A 30 -7.02 5.90 -6.66
N CYS A 31 -6.96 4.63 -7.07
CA CYS A 31 -5.79 3.78 -6.83
C CYS A 31 -4.54 4.32 -7.53
N GLY A 32 -4.68 4.87 -8.74
CA GLY A 32 -3.58 5.49 -9.48
C GLY A 32 -3.06 6.77 -8.82
N LEU A 33 -3.95 7.60 -8.27
CA LEU A 33 -3.60 8.80 -7.49
C LEU A 33 -2.86 8.45 -6.21
N MET A 34 -3.39 7.51 -5.44
CA MET A 34 -2.78 7.05 -4.19
C MET A 34 -1.42 6.39 -4.44
N SER A 35 -1.31 5.52 -5.47
CA SER A 35 -0.03 4.94 -5.88
C SER A 35 0.97 6.03 -6.27
N SER A 36 0.53 7.00 -7.08
CA SER A 36 1.37 8.14 -7.45
C SER A 36 1.78 8.97 -6.23
N TRP A 37 0.90 9.19 -5.26
CA TRP A 37 1.24 9.97 -4.07
C TRP A 37 2.29 9.26 -3.21
N LEU A 38 2.09 7.96 -2.94
CA LEU A 38 3.06 7.12 -2.21
C LEU A 38 4.43 7.11 -2.89
N ASP A 39 4.45 7.05 -4.22
CA ASP A 39 5.68 7.06 -5.01
C ASP A 39 6.47 8.38 -4.94
N HIS A 40 5.84 9.52 -4.64
CA HIS A 40 6.50 10.82 -4.59
C HIS A 40 6.88 11.25 -3.18
N LEU A 41 6.65 10.41 -2.16
CA LEU A 41 7.17 10.67 -0.81
C LEU A 41 8.71 10.66 -0.83
N ASN A 42 9.33 11.55 -0.06
CA ASN A 42 10.80 11.62 0.02
C ASN A 42 11.41 10.36 0.63
N GLU A 43 10.67 9.67 1.49
CA GLU A 43 11.04 8.40 2.11
C GLU A 43 9.84 7.44 2.00
N PRO A 44 10.07 6.12 1.86
CA PRO A 44 8.99 5.15 1.85
C PRO A 44 8.26 5.12 3.19
N VAL A 45 6.97 4.79 3.14
CA VAL A 45 6.16 4.58 4.35
C VAL A 45 6.72 3.42 5.17
N LEU A 46 7.09 2.34 4.48
CA LEU A 46 7.77 1.19 5.07
C LEU A 46 9.25 1.22 4.68
N ARG A 47 10.09 1.67 5.61
CA ARG A 47 11.54 1.65 5.43
C ARG A 47 12.06 0.25 5.71
N TYR A 48 13.31 0.00 5.32
CA TYR A 48 13.94 -1.30 5.50
C TYR A 48 13.97 -1.77 6.97
N GLN A 49 14.24 -0.86 7.91
CA GLN A 49 14.21 -1.18 9.35
C GLN A 49 12.80 -1.55 9.85
N ASP A 50 11.76 -0.95 9.27
CA ASP A 50 10.37 -1.24 9.63
C ASP A 50 10.02 -2.65 9.19
N ILE A 51 10.45 -3.04 7.98
CA ILE A 51 10.27 -4.40 7.44
C ILE A 51 10.95 -5.44 8.34
N ILE A 52 12.20 -5.22 8.73
CA ILE A 52 12.92 -6.12 9.66
C ILE A 52 12.18 -6.21 11.00
N SER A 53 11.70 -5.08 11.52
CA SER A 53 10.98 -5.02 12.79
C SER A 53 9.66 -5.81 12.73
N ILE A 54 8.93 -5.67 11.63
CA ILE A 54 7.67 -6.40 11.41
C ILE A 54 7.93 -7.91 11.33
N ILE A 55 8.91 -8.32 10.51
CA ILE A 55 9.25 -9.73 10.30
C ILE A 55 9.80 -10.38 11.57
N GLY A 56 10.65 -9.67 12.31
CA GLY A 56 11.20 -10.15 13.59
C GLY A 56 10.13 -10.35 14.66
N ASN A 57 8.94 -9.75 14.51
CA ASN A 57 7.79 -9.90 15.40
C ASN A 57 6.61 -10.61 14.73
N GLN A 58 6.82 -11.36 13.64
CA GLN A 58 5.74 -11.93 12.82
C GLN A 58 4.78 -12.86 13.58
N ASP A 59 5.23 -13.44 14.70
CA ASP A 59 4.43 -14.28 15.58
C ASP A 59 3.40 -13.48 16.40
N ASN A 60 3.58 -12.17 16.54
CA ASN A 60 2.65 -11.28 17.24
C ASN A 60 2.55 -9.94 16.50
N LEU A 61 1.50 -9.80 15.71
CA LEU A 61 1.31 -8.66 14.83
C LEU A 61 0.99 -7.36 15.56
N ASP A 62 0.30 -7.42 16.70
CA ASP A 62 0.10 -6.24 17.54
C ASP A 62 1.45 -5.69 17.99
N ARG A 63 2.39 -6.59 18.37
CA ARG A 63 3.77 -6.22 18.71
C ARG A 63 4.55 -5.72 17.49
N ALA A 64 4.36 -6.33 16.33
CA ALA A 64 4.99 -5.92 15.06
C ALA A 64 4.55 -4.53 14.60
N PHE A 65 3.30 -4.14 14.85
CA PHE A 65 2.80 -2.79 14.54
C PHE A 65 3.15 -1.78 15.63
N LEU A 66 3.17 -2.20 16.90
CA LEU A 66 3.62 -1.35 18.02
C LEU A 66 5.09 -0.93 17.94
N SER A 67 5.93 -1.69 17.22
CA SER A 67 7.33 -1.35 17.02
C SER A 67 7.57 -0.31 15.93
N LEU A 68 6.53 0.08 15.19
CA LEU A 68 6.58 1.11 14.16
C LEU A 68 6.35 2.51 14.76
N GLU A 69 6.81 3.54 14.04
CA GLU A 69 6.39 4.91 14.36
C GLU A 69 4.87 5.03 14.32
N THR A 70 4.31 5.81 15.25
CA THR A 70 2.85 5.96 15.41
C THR A 70 2.13 6.35 14.11
N SER A 71 2.72 7.24 13.32
CA SER A 71 2.21 7.66 12.00
C SER A 71 2.20 6.50 11.01
N THR A 72 3.30 5.78 10.89
CA THR A 72 3.44 4.62 10.01
C THR A 72 2.45 3.52 10.40
N ARG A 73 2.34 3.23 11.70
CA ARG A 73 1.38 2.26 12.24
C ARG A 73 -0.06 2.60 11.83
N TYR A 74 -0.52 3.80 12.16
CA TYR A 74 -1.90 4.19 11.83
C TYR A 74 -2.17 4.23 10.33
N PHE A 75 -1.16 4.63 9.54
CA PHE A 75 -1.28 4.57 8.08
C PHE A 75 -1.44 3.13 7.59
N LEU A 76 -0.62 2.19 8.08
CA LEU A 76 -0.73 0.78 7.70
C LEU A 76 -2.04 0.14 8.13
N GLU A 77 -2.49 0.39 9.35
CA GLU A 77 -3.79 -0.08 9.84
C GLU A 77 -4.93 0.42 8.95
N TYR A 78 -4.88 1.69 8.55
CA TYR A 78 -5.86 2.26 7.63
C TYR A 78 -5.78 1.63 6.23
N ILE A 79 -4.56 1.44 5.69
CA ILE A 79 -4.39 0.75 4.41
C ILE A 79 -4.95 -0.66 4.48
N LEU A 80 -4.60 -1.44 5.50
CA LEU A 80 -5.12 -2.79 5.70
C LEU A 80 -6.65 -2.81 5.80
N LEU A 81 -7.24 -1.83 6.47
CA LEU A 81 -8.69 -1.66 6.50
C LEU A 81 -9.23 -1.44 5.08
N VAL A 82 -8.65 -0.53 4.30
CA VAL A 82 -9.02 -0.31 2.90
C VAL A 82 -8.88 -1.60 2.09
N LEU A 83 -7.77 -2.34 2.25
CA LEU A 83 -7.57 -3.66 1.61
C LEU A 83 -8.68 -4.65 1.95
N SER A 84 -9.12 -4.67 3.21
CA SER A 84 -10.21 -5.54 3.68
C SER A 84 -11.61 -5.15 3.16
N LYS A 85 -11.77 -3.92 2.66
CA LYS A 85 -13.02 -3.44 2.05
C LYS A 85 -13.05 -3.65 0.55
N PHE A 86 -11.91 -3.86 -0.11
CA PHE A 86 -11.94 -4.47 -1.42
C PHE A 86 -12.50 -5.88 -1.23
N ASP A 87 -13.55 -6.21 -1.99
CA ASP A 87 -14.17 -7.54 -2.02
C ASP A 87 -13.65 -8.24 -3.29
N PRO A 88 -12.38 -8.70 -3.30
CA PRO A 88 -11.77 -9.26 -4.49
C PRO A 88 -12.52 -10.52 -4.92
N VAL A 89 -12.73 -10.66 -6.22
CA VAL A 89 -13.48 -11.77 -6.82
C VAL A 89 -12.79 -13.12 -6.54
N ASN A 90 -11.46 -13.11 -6.40
CA ASN A 90 -10.65 -14.29 -6.12
C ASN A 90 -9.35 -13.94 -5.38
N THR A 91 -8.65 -14.97 -4.93
CA THR A 91 -7.37 -14.87 -4.24
C THR A 91 -6.29 -14.19 -5.07
N ASP A 92 -6.24 -14.43 -6.38
CA ASP A 92 -5.22 -13.84 -7.26
C ASP A 92 -5.36 -12.32 -7.32
N SER A 93 -6.59 -11.82 -7.34
CA SER A 93 -6.89 -10.38 -7.31
C SER A 93 -6.49 -9.76 -5.98
N LEU A 94 -6.69 -10.47 -4.86
CA LEU A 94 -6.21 -10.03 -3.55
C LEU A 94 -4.68 -10.00 -3.50
N SER A 95 -4.02 -11.03 -4.02
CA SER A 95 -2.56 -11.11 -4.08
C SER A 95 -1.98 -9.97 -4.91
N ALA A 96 -2.54 -9.71 -6.09
CA ALA A 96 -2.12 -8.59 -6.93
C ALA A 96 -2.31 -7.24 -6.22
N LEU A 97 -3.44 -7.06 -5.54
CA LEU A 97 -3.73 -5.85 -4.77
C LEU A 97 -2.72 -5.66 -3.62
N ILE A 98 -2.45 -6.71 -2.83
CA ILE A 98 -1.47 -6.64 -1.74
C ILE A 98 -0.06 -6.36 -2.27
N GLU A 99 0.38 -7.05 -3.32
CA GLU A 99 1.70 -6.81 -3.91
C GLU A 99 1.82 -5.37 -4.43
N LEU A 100 0.78 -4.83 -5.07
CA LEU A 100 0.74 -3.44 -5.54
C LEU A 100 0.89 -2.46 -4.37
N PHE A 101 0.11 -2.62 -3.32
CA PHE A 101 0.15 -1.73 -2.16
C PHE A 101 1.47 -1.80 -1.41
N LEU A 102 1.95 -3.01 -1.08
CA LEU A 102 3.25 -3.18 -0.45
C LEU A 102 4.36 -2.59 -1.32
N SER A 103 4.27 -2.75 -2.63
CA SER A 103 5.24 -2.17 -3.53
C SER A 103 5.25 -0.64 -3.48
N ASN A 104 4.09 -0.01 -3.33
CA ASN A 104 4.01 1.45 -3.16
C ASN A 104 4.45 1.90 -1.76
N LEU A 105 4.12 1.15 -0.71
CA LEU A 105 4.52 1.46 0.68
C LEU A 105 6.03 1.40 0.88
N CYS A 106 6.70 0.44 0.23
CA CYS A 106 8.15 0.30 0.22
C CYS A 106 8.82 1.15 -0.86
N GLN A 107 8.04 1.83 -1.72
CA GLN A 107 8.50 2.48 -2.96
C GLN A 107 9.35 1.57 -3.85
N HIS A 108 9.07 0.27 -3.80
CA HIS A 108 9.91 -0.78 -4.34
C HIS A 108 9.07 -1.95 -4.88
N ARG A 109 9.39 -2.52 -6.06
CA ARG A 109 8.60 -3.65 -6.62
C ARG A 109 8.95 -4.96 -5.92
N LEU A 110 7.99 -5.61 -5.25
CA LEU A 110 8.28 -6.89 -4.59
C LEU A 110 8.57 -8.07 -5.54
N GLU A 111 8.28 -7.93 -6.84
CA GLU A 111 8.56 -8.94 -7.89
C GLU A 111 8.04 -10.35 -7.56
N LEU A 112 6.89 -10.44 -6.88
CA LEU A 112 6.26 -11.70 -6.49
C LEU A 112 5.47 -12.34 -7.65
N GLY A 113 5.22 -11.57 -8.71
CA GLY A 113 4.62 -12.06 -9.95
C GLY A 113 3.10 -12.05 -9.98
N TYR A 114 2.42 -11.50 -8.97
CA TYR A 114 0.97 -11.32 -8.96
C TYR A 114 0.54 -10.05 -9.71
N VAL A 115 1.41 -9.03 -9.79
CA VAL A 115 1.16 -7.79 -10.54
C VAL A 115 1.97 -7.75 -11.83
N THR A 116 1.27 -7.55 -12.96
CA THR A 116 1.92 -7.18 -14.22
C THR A 116 2.21 -5.69 -14.24
N TRP A 117 3.46 -5.32 -14.01
CA TRP A 117 3.88 -3.93 -14.10
C TRP A 117 4.02 -3.51 -15.57
N PRO A 118 3.41 -2.39 -16.00
CA PRO A 118 3.65 -1.88 -17.34
C PRO A 118 5.13 -1.52 -17.46
N SER A 119 5.81 -2.06 -18.48
CA SER A 119 7.19 -1.72 -18.84
C SER A 119 7.25 -0.21 -19.04
N THR A 120 7.85 0.49 -18.09
CA THR A 120 8.00 1.94 -18.16
C THR A 120 9.46 2.25 -17.93
N ASN A 121 9.98 3.27 -18.61
CA ASN A 121 11.39 3.70 -18.57
C ASN A 121 11.95 4.05 -17.17
N ARG A 122 11.14 3.89 -16.09
CA ARG A 122 11.49 3.97 -14.67
C ARG A 122 12.01 2.63 -14.10
N ASP A 123 12.05 1.57 -14.92
CA ASP A 123 12.48 0.20 -14.54
C ASP A 123 13.91 0.12 -13.97
N SER A 124 14.74 1.14 -14.15
CA SER A 124 16.16 1.15 -13.76
C SER A 124 16.45 1.67 -12.34
N ALA A 125 15.49 2.26 -11.62
CA ALA A 125 15.76 2.97 -10.36
C ALA A 125 15.15 2.34 -9.10
N ARG A 126 14.25 1.35 -9.24
CA ARG A 126 13.70 0.62 -8.08
C ARG A 126 14.62 -0.57 -7.78
N THR A 127 15.64 -0.34 -6.97
CA THR A 127 16.57 -1.39 -6.50
C THR A 127 15.78 -2.48 -5.78
N ALA A 128 15.72 -3.70 -6.34
CA ALA A 128 15.12 -4.88 -5.69
C ALA A 128 15.31 -4.81 -4.15
N ALA A 129 14.23 -4.68 -3.37
CA ALA A 129 14.24 -5.02 -1.97
C ALA A 129 14.88 -6.40 -1.94
N LYS A 130 15.80 -6.64 -1.02
CA LYS A 130 16.41 -7.96 -0.93
C LYS A 130 15.26 -8.97 -0.91
N PRO A 131 15.20 -9.90 -1.89
CA PRO A 131 14.02 -10.74 -2.10
C PRO A 131 13.71 -11.61 -0.88
N GLU A 132 14.68 -11.73 0.05
CA GLU A 132 14.58 -12.48 1.30
C GLU A 132 13.37 -12.11 2.17
N TYR A 133 12.87 -10.85 2.16
CA TYR A 133 11.78 -10.42 3.04
C TYR A 133 10.44 -10.15 2.34
N ALA A 134 10.42 -10.16 1.01
CA ALA A 134 9.23 -9.80 0.24
C ALA A 134 8.09 -10.80 0.45
N GLU A 135 8.40 -12.10 0.41
CA GLU A 135 7.43 -13.17 0.62
C GLU A 135 6.87 -13.18 2.05
N GLU A 136 7.72 -12.93 3.05
CA GLU A 136 7.34 -12.91 4.46
C GLU A 136 6.41 -11.74 4.77
N LEU A 137 6.79 -10.54 4.31
CA LEU A 137 5.96 -9.34 4.42
C LEU A 137 4.62 -9.51 3.70
N PHE A 138 4.64 -10.03 2.48
CA PHE A 138 3.43 -10.34 1.73
C PHE A 138 2.54 -11.33 2.47
N GLY A 139 3.11 -12.43 2.96
CA GLY A 139 2.39 -13.45 3.71
C GLY A 139 1.72 -12.90 4.97
N LEU A 140 2.37 -11.97 5.67
CA LEU A 140 1.79 -11.29 6.83
C LEU A 140 0.54 -10.48 6.45
N PHE A 141 0.63 -9.65 5.41
CA PHE A 141 -0.49 -8.84 4.95
C PHE A 141 -1.63 -9.72 4.42
N PHE A 142 -1.30 -10.72 3.61
CA PHE A 142 -2.25 -11.66 3.04
C PHE A 142 -3.03 -12.41 4.12
N ARG A 143 -2.35 -12.85 5.19
CA ARG A 143 -3.02 -13.46 6.35
C ARG A 143 -3.93 -12.47 7.07
N GLN A 144 -3.55 -11.19 7.17
CA GLN A 144 -4.28 -10.22 7.98
C GLN A 144 -5.50 -9.58 7.35
N VAL A 145 -5.48 -9.31 6.05
CA VAL A 145 -6.59 -8.63 5.38
C VAL A 145 -7.97 -9.28 5.68
N PRO A 146 -8.13 -10.62 5.67
CA PRO A 146 -9.40 -11.26 6.05
C PRO A 146 -9.84 -11.05 7.50
N PHE A 147 -8.90 -11.00 8.46
CA PHE A 147 -9.23 -10.81 9.88
C PHE A 147 -9.67 -9.38 10.18
N ILE A 148 -9.11 -8.41 9.47
CA ILE A 148 -9.39 -6.98 9.64
C ILE A 148 -10.80 -6.62 9.16
N ARG A 149 -11.36 -7.39 8.23
CA ARG A 149 -12.74 -7.19 7.73
C ARG A 149 -13.78 -7.12 8.86
N ASN A 150 -13.53 -7.85 9.96
CA ASN A 150 -14.42 -7.96 11.11
C ASN A 150 -14.06 -7.03 12.29
N LYS A 151 -12.96 -6.26 12.19
CA LYS A 151 -12.58 -5.26 13.20
C LYS A 151 -13.19 -3.90 12.86
N ASN A 152 -13.61 -3.15 13.88
CA ASN A 152 -14.02 -1.76 13.73
C ASN A 152 -12.80 -0.82 13.83
N LEU A 153 -12.92 0.38 13.24
CA LEU A 153 -11.99 1.48 13.48
C LEU A 153 -12.00 1.81 14.99
N GLY A 154 -10.92 1.44 15.70
CA GLY A 154 -10.77 1.64 17.14
C GLY A 154 -10.51 0.36 17.96
N ASP A 155 -10.57 -0.83 17.35
CA ASP A 155 -10.28 -2.11 18.02
C ASP A 155 -8.77 -2.45 18.06
N TRP A 156 -7.89 -1.45 17.94
CA TRP A 156 -6.43 -1.57 17.88
C TRP A 156 -5.75 -0.86 19.06
#